data_AF-A0A848VY78-F1
#
_entry.id   AF-A0A848VY78-F1
#
_cell.length_a   1.000
_cell.length_b   1.000
_cell.length_c   1.000
_cell.angle_alpha   90.00
_cell.angle_beta   90.00
_cell.angle_gamma   90.00
#
_symmetry.space_group_name_H-M   'P 1'
#
loop_
_entity.id
_entity.type
_entity.pdbx_description
1 polymer ?
#
loop_
_entity_poly.entity_id
_entity_poly.type
_entity_poly.pdbx_seq_one_letter_code
_entity_poly.pdbx_strand_id
1 'polypeptide(L)'
;MNSKLIILVSSLGLAVVSSAAVAQNTGDCKNMLTAAVGLSLDSEGYDTSNVCHLSVSDLALIKSLLTEEGMGTRSRIQNILDQAS
;
A
#
# COMPACT_ATOMS: atom_id res chain seq x y z
N MET A 1 18.27 18.02 51.56
CA MET A 1 18.65 17.03 50.53
C MET A 1 17.53 16.94 49.52
N ASN A 2 17.80 17.58 48.38
CA ASN A 2 17.27 17.53 47.01
C ASN A 2 15.92 16.86 46.69
N SER A 3 15.07 17.72 46.10
CA SER A 3 13.86 17.48 45.32
C SER A 3 14.04 16.53 44.13
N LYS A 4 12.96 15.75 43.87
CA LYS A 4 12.25 15.51 42.60
C LYS A 4 13.11 15.37 41.32
N LEU A 5 12.91 14.28 40.57
CA LEU A 5 12.15 14.30 39.31
C LEU A 5 12.10 12.87 38.73
N ILE A 6 10.88 12.35 38.58
CA ILE A 6 10.62 11.13 37.80
C ILE A 6 10.89 11.48 36.34
N ILE A 7 11.86 10.81 35.72
CA ILE A 7 12.16 10.95 34.31
C ILE A 7 11.05 10.25 33.53
N LEU A 8 10.17 11.04 32.89
CA LEU A 8 9.25 10.59 31.85
C LEU A 8 10.08 10.19 30.63
N VAL A 9 10.27 8.88 30.45
CA VAL A 9 10.96 8.30 29.30
C VAL A 9 9.95 8.09 28.17
N SER A 10 10.29 8.69 27.02
CA SER A 10 9.86 8.33 25.67
C SER A 10 8.45 8.70 25.24
N SER A 11 8.29 9.96 24.83
CA SER A 11 7.33 10.39 23.80
C SER A 11 7.72 9.83 22.42
N LEU A 12 7.79 8.52 22.27
CA LEU A 12 8.04 7.82 21.01
C LEU A 12 6.71 7.39 20.37
N GLY A 13 5.77 8.33 20.25
CA GLY A 13 4.42 8.05 19.78
C GLY A 13 3.81 9.08 18.83
N LEU A 14 4.52 10.16 18.50
CA LEU A 14 3.96 11.29 17.75
C LEU A 14 4.63 11.56 16.39
N ALA A 15 5.34 10.59 15.82
CA ALA A 15 5.95 10.72 14.49
C ALA A 15 5.25 9.91 13.39
N VAL A 16 4.16 9.19 13.69
CA VAL A 16 3.46 8.33 12.71
C VAL A 16 2.14 8.95 12.20
N VAL A 17 1.72 10.09 12.75
CA VAL A 17 0.51 10.80 12.31
C VAL A 17 0.88 12.15 11.71
N SER A 18 1.63 12.14 10.60
CA SER A 18 1.80 13.36 9.78
C SER A 18 1.82 13.10 8.27
N SER A 19 1.72 11.86 7.82
CA SER A 19 1.61 11.55 6.38
C SER A 19 0.16 11.35 5.90
N ALA A 20 -0.84 11.51 6.77
CA ALA A 20 -2.25 11.49 6.40
C ALA A 20 -2.79 12.87 5.97
N ALA A 21 -1.90 13.86 5.82
CA ALA A 21 -2.27 15.17 5.30
C ALA A 21 -2.22 15.13 3.76
N VAL A 22 -3.40 15.33 3.17
CA VAL A 22 -3.68 15.77 1.80
C VAL A 22 -3.39 14.83 0.63
N ALA A 23 -4.30 13.88 0.39
CA ALA A 23 -4.62 13.45 -0.96
C ALA A 23 -6.00 14.02 -1.36
N GLN A 24 -6.07 15.33 -1.61
CA GLN A 24 -7.26 16.00 -2.16
C GLN A 24 -7.25 16.05 -3.71
N ASN A 25 -6.35 15.29 -4.33
CA ASN A 25 -6.19 15.22 -5.78
C ASN A 25 -6.29 13.76 -6.19
N THR A 26 -7.26 13.42 -7.04
CA THR A 26 -7.52 12.04 -7.48
C THR A 26 -6.27 11.38 -8.11
N GLY A 27 -5.37 12.18 -8.69
CA GLY A 27 -4.07 11.72 -9.20
C GLY A 27 -3.12 11.20 -8.11
N ASP A 28 -3.06 11.88 -6.96
CA ASP A 28 -2.23 11.44 -5.83
C ASP A 28 -2.78 10.17 -5.18
N CYS A 29 -4.12 10.05 -5.09
CA CYS A 29 -4.78 8.82 -4.66
C CYS A 29 -4.46 7.64 -5.60
N LYS A 30 -4.48 7.84 -6.92
CA LYS A 30 -4.09 6.80 -7.88
C LYS A 30 -2.63 6.40 -7.69
N ASN A 31 -1.72 7.37 -7.55
CA ASN A 31 -0.29 7.09 -7.37
C ASN A 31 -0.02 6.30 -6.08
N MET A 32 -0.65 6.69 -4.97
CA MET A 32 -0.54 5.96 -3.71
C MET A 32 -1.10 4.54 -3.80
N LEU A 33 -2.26 4.36 -4.46
CA LEU A 33 -2.85 3.04 -4.67
C LEU A 33 -1.96 2.15 -5.56
N THR A 34 -1.43 2.72 -6.64
CA THR A 34 -0.53 2.03 -7.58
C THR A 34 0.73 1.56 -6.85
N ALA A 35 1.33 2.42 -6.02
CA ALA A 35 2.49 2.06 -5.21
C ALA A 35 2.19 0.97 -4.19
N ALA A 36 1.06 1.07 -3.46
CA ALA A 36 0.67 0.07 -2.48
C ALA A 36 0.43 -1.31 -3.12
N VAL A 37 -0.29 -1.34 -4.25
CA VAL A 37 -0.55 -2.58 -5.00
C VAL A 37 0.75 -3.14 -5.58
N GLY A 38 1.61 -2.29 -6.16
CA GLY A 38 2.92 -2.69 -6.67
C GLY A 38 3.78 -3.35 -5.61
N LEU A 39 3.86 -2.77 -4.40
CA LEU A 39 4.62 -3.37 -3.29
C LEU A 39 4.08 -4.74 -2.87
N SER A 40 2.75 -4.89 -2.78
CA SER A 40 2.13 -6.17 -2.42
C SER A 40 2.30 -7.22 -3.52
N LEU A 41 2.27 -6.82 -4.79
CA LEU A 41 2.55 -7.71 -5.91
C LEU A 41 4.01 -8.15 -5.95
N ASP A 42 4.95 -7.23 -5.73
CA ASP A 42 6.39 -7.52 -5.66
C ASP A 42 6.70 -8.50 -4.53
N SER A 43 6.08 -8.32 -3.34
CA SER A 43 6.25 -9.25 -2.22
C SER A 43 5.74 -10.67 -2.52
N GLU A 44 4.75 -10.80 -3.39
CA GLU A 44 4.19 -12.09 -3.85
C GLU A 44 4.92 -12.64 -5.10
N GLY A 45 5.95 -11.93 -5.58
CA GLY A 45 6.78 -12.33 -6.73
C GLY A 45 6.11 -12.17 -8.08
N TYR A 46 5.18 -11.22 -8.25
CA TYR A 46 4.65 -10.85 -9.56
C TYR A 46 5.55 -9.83 -10.27
N ASP A 47 5.49 -9.81 -11.61
CA ASP A 47 6.08 -8.72 -12.38
C ASP A 47 5.23 -7.45 -12.22
N THR A 48 5.85 -6.39 -11.73
CA THR A 48 5.20 -5.11 -11.47
C THR A 48 5.50 -4.03 -12.52
N SER A 49 6.25 -4.38 -13.57
CA SER A 49 6.70 -3.45 -14.62
C SER A 49 5.54 -2.69 -15.29
N ASN A 50 4.36 -3.31 -15.35
CA ASN A 50 3.18 -2.82 -16.07
C ASN A 50 2.14 -2.18 -15.13
N VAL A 51 2.36 -2.20 -13.81
CA VAL A 51 1.34 -1.82 -12.81
C VAL A 51 0.89 -0.35 -12.96
N CYS A 52 1.76 0.52 -13.49
CA CYS A 52 1.44 1.92 -13.79
C CYS A 52 0.42 2.10 -14.93
N HIS A 53 0.27 1.10 -15.81
CA HIS A 53 -0.69 1.13 -16.92
C HIS A 53 -2.09 0.70 -16.49
N LEU A 54 -2.23 0.10 -15.31
CA LEU A 54 -3.52 -0.35 -14.78
C LEU A 54 -4.46 0.82 -14.50
N SER A 55 -5.76 0.57 -14.71
CA SER A 55 -6.80 1.48 -14.26
C SER A 55 -6.95 1.41 -12.74
N VAL A 56 -7.58 2.42 -12.14
CA VAL A 56 -7.88 2.41 -10.69
C VAL A 56 -8.76 1.21 -10.31
N SER A 57 -9.66 0.81 -11.21
CA SER A 57 -10.53 -0.36 -11.02
C SER A 57 -9.75 -1.67 -10.98
N ASP A 58 -8.76 -1.82 -11.86
CA ASP A 58 -7.92 -3.01 -11.90
C ASP A 58 -7.02 -3.10 -10.66
N LEU A 59 -6.45 -1.97 -10.24
CA LEU A 59 -5.68 -1.88 -9.00
C LEU A 59 -6.54 -2.23 -7.77
N ALA A 60 -7.80 -1.77 -7.71
CA ALA A 60 -8.72 -2.11 -6.64
C ALA A 60 -9.08 -3.60 -6.64
N LEU A 61 -9.29 -4.20 -7.81
CA LEU A 61 -9.57 -5.62 -7.95
C LEU A 61 -8.37 -6.46 -7.50
N ILE A 62 -7.15 -6.13 -7.96
CA ILE A 62 -5.92 -6.80 -7.53
C ILE A 62 -5.76 -6.70 -6.02
N LYS A 63 -6.01 -5.52 -5.43
CA LYS A 63 -5.94 -5.35 -3.98
C LYS A 63 -6.92 -6.27 -3.24
N SER A 64 -8.16 -6.39 -3.72
CA SER A 64 -9.15 -7.31 -3.15
C SER A 64 -8.66 -8.76 -3.25
N LEU A 65 -8.12 -9.14 -4.40
CA LEU A 65 -7.57 -10.47 -4.64
C LEU A 65 -6.38 -10.75 -3.71
N LEU A 66 -5.46 -9.81 -3.54
CA LEU A 66 -4.32 -9.98 -2.62
C LEU A 66 -4.75 -10.16 -1.15
N THR A 67 -5.95 -9.70 -0.78
CA THR A 67 -6.53 -9.93 0.55
C THR A 67 -7.34 -11.23 0.66
N GLU A 68 -7.68 -11.86 -0.47
CA GLU A 68 -8.44 -13.12 -0.53
C GLU A 68 -7.47 -14.31 -0.63
N GLU A 69 -7.30 -15.06 0.46
CA GLU A 69 -6.55 -16.32 0.44
C GLU A 69 -7.34 -17.40 -0.32
N GLY A 70 -6.92 -17.71 -1.56
CA GLY A 70 -7.56 -18.72 -2.39
C GLY A 70 -6.68 -19.22 -3.54
N MET A 71 -6.81 -20.51 -3.89
CA MET A 71 -6.04 -21.15 -4.97
C MET A 71 -6.26 -20.55 -6.37
N GLY A 72 -7.34 -19.78 -6.58
CA GLY A 72 -7.64 -19.14 -7.87
C GLY A 72 -7.17 -17.70 -8.00
N THR A 73 -6.65 -17.12 -6.91
CA THR A 73 -6.41 -15.68 -6.82
C THR A 73 -5.18 -15.26 -7.63
N ARG A 74 -4.15 -16.11 -7.63
CA ARG A 74 -2.90 -15.88 -8.36
C ARG A 74 -3.08 -15.80 -9.87
N SER A 75 -3.78 -16.76 -10.47
CA SER A 75 -4.05 -16.76 -11.91
C SER A 75 -4.87 -15.55 -12.37
N ARG A 76 -5.78 -15.07 -11.51
CA ARG A 76 -6.59 -13.88 -11.79
C ARG A 76 -5.75 -12.60 -11.76
N ILE A 77 -4.89 -12.46 -10.75
CA ILE A 77 -3.94 -11.34 -10.66
C ILE A 77 -3.03 -11.33 -11.89
N GLN A 78 -2.45 -12.48 -12.25
CA GLN A 78 -1.57 -12.61 -13.41
C GLN A 78 -2.26 -12.15 -14.71
N ASN A 79 -3.49 -12.61 -14.96
CA ASN A 79 -4.26 -12.23 -16.15
C ASN A 79 -4.51 -10.71 -16.23
N ILE A 80 -4.78 -10.05 -15.09
CA ILE A 80 -4.96 -8.59 -15.05
C ILE A 80 -3.65 -7.87 -15.39
N LEU A 81 -2.52 -8.36 -14.87
CA LEU A 81 -1.19 -7.79 -15.15
C LEU A 81 -0.78 -7.97 -16.62
N ASP A 82 -1.09 -9.12 -17.21
CA ASP A 82 -0.80 -9.42 -18.62
C ASP A 82 -1.63 -8.54 -19.56
N GLN A 83 -2.87 -8.19 -19.19
CA GLN A 83 -3.71 -7.27 -19.99
C GLN A 83 -3.24 -5.82 -19.97
N ALA A 84 -2.37 -5.44 -19.03
CA ALA A 84 -1.82 -4.09 -18.90
C ALA A 84 -0.53 -3.86 -19.70
N SER A 85 -0.02 -4.91 -20.34
CA SER A 85 1.20 -4.93 -21.17
C SER A 85 1.06 -4.13 -22.46
#